data_AF-A0A2V7KCT1-F1
#
_entry.id   AF-A0A2V7KCT1-F1
#
_cell.length_a   1.000
_cell.length_b   1.000
_cell.length_c   1.000
_cell.angle_alpha   90.00
_cell.angle_beta   90.00
_cell.angle_gamma   90.00
#
_symmetry.space_group_name_H-M   'P 1'
#
loop_
_entity.id
_entity.type
_entity.pdbx_description
1 polymer ?
#
loop_
_entity_poly.entity_id
_entity_poly.type
_entity_poly.pdbx_seq_one_letter_code
_entity_poly.pdbx_strand_id
1 'polypeptide(L)'
;MSAQRRAHIERVVALLDQWATARQVSPQERARWLRAGWLHDALRDAPLGDPLAHGPLAAARAATDGEHDRGVLDAVRYHTVG
;
A
#
# COMPACT_ATOMS: atom_id res chain seq x y z
N MET A 1 -9.69 9.28 -4.57
CA MET A 1 -9.90 7.82 -4.56
C MET A 1 -11.38 7.54 -4.75
N SER A 2 -11.75 6.60 -5.63
CA SER A 2 -13.15 6.18 -5.79
C SER A 2 -13.63 5.29 -4.65
N ALA A 3 -14.96 5.15 -4.49
CA ALA A 3 -15.55 4.21 -3.53
C ALA A 3 -15.16 2.75 -3.84
N GLN A 4 -15.10 2.39 -5.12
CA GLN A 4 -14.67 1.05 -5.54
C GLN A 4 -13.21 0.76 -5.14
N ARG A 5 -12.32 1.73 -5.33
CA ARG A 5 -10.92 1.62 -4.90
C ARG A 5 -10.79 1.52 -3.39
N ARG A 6 -11.55 2.30 -2.63
CA ARG A 6 -11.57 2.19 -1.17
C ARG A 6 -11.95 0.78 -0.72
N ALA A 7 -13.04 0.24 -1.26
CA ALA A 7 -13.50 -1.11 -0.92
C ALA A 7 -12.49 -2.20 -1.33
N HIS A 8 -11.77 -2.00 -2.45
CA HIS A 8 -10.67 -2.87 -2.84
C HIS A 8 -9.55 -2.87 -1.79
N ILE A 9 -9.06 -1.68 -1.40
CA ILE A 9 -8.01 -1.53 -0.39
C ILE A 9 -8.42 -2.16 0.94
N GLU A 10 -9.66 -1.97 1.38
CA GLU A 10 -10.19 -2.58 2.61
C GLU A 10 -10.08 -4.11 2.58
N ARG A 11 -10.43 -4.75 1.45
CA ARG A 11 -10.28 -6.21 1.30
C ARG A 11 -8.82 -6.64 1.31
N VAL A 12 -7.92 -5.89 0.67
CA VAL A 12 -6.48 -6.17 0.67
C VAL A 12 -5.90 -6.07 2.08
N VAL A 13 -6.24 -5.01 2.82
CA VAL A 13 -5.78 -4.81 4.21
C VAL A 13 -6.30 -5.94 5.11
N ALA A 14 -7.57 -6.34 4.97
CA ALA A 14 -8.13 -7.46 5.73
C ALA A 14 -7.40 -8.78 5.42
N LEU A 15 -7.06 -9.03 4.15
CA LEU A 15 -6.28 -10.21 3.75
C LEU A 15 -4.86 -10.20 4.34
N LEU A 16 -4.18 -9.05 4.29
CA LEU A 16 -2.85 -8.88 4.89
C LEU A 16 -2.88 -9.11 6.40
N ASP A 17 -3.93 -8.67 7.08
CA ASP A 17 -4.11 -8.90 8.51
C ASP A 17 -4.26 -10.40 8.86
N GLN A 18 -5.08 -11.10 8.07
CA GLN A 18 -5.27 -12.55 8.19
C GLN A 18 -3.95 -13.29 7.98
N TRP A 19 -3.16 -12.91 6.97
CA TRP A 19 -1.87 -13.53 6.71
C TRP A 19 -0.84 -13.21 7.78
N ALA A 20 -0.77 -11.97 8.25
CA ALA A 20 0.11 -11.58 9.35
C ALA A 20 -0.17 -12.41 10.61
N THR A 21 -1.47 -12.60 10.92
CA THR A 21 -1.93 -13.43 12.04
C THR A 21 -1.53 -14.89 11.85
N ALA A 22 -1.85 -15.47 10.69
CA ALA A 22 -1.55 -16.88 10.39
C ALA A 22 -0.04 -17.18 10.40
N ARG A 23 0.79 -16.20 10.02
CA ARG A 23 2.26 -16.31 10.00
C ARG A 23 2.92 -15.91 11.31
N GLN A 24 2.15 -15.48 12.30
CA GLN A 24 2.66 -15.04 13.61
C GLN A 24 3.78 -13.99 13.49
N VAL A 25 3.67 -13.08 12.50
CA VAL A 25 4.66 -11.99 12.37
C VAL A 25 4.57 -11.06 13.57
N SER A 26 5.66 -10.37 13.88
CA SER A 26 5.67 -9.43 15.00
C SER A 26 4.63 -8.32 14.82
N PRO A 27 4.09 -7.72 15.90
CA PRO A 27 3.14 -6.62 15.79
C PRO A 27 3.65 -5.43 14.96
N GLN A 28 4.96 -5.19 15.01
CA GLN A 28 5.63 -4.13 14.24
C GLN A 28 5.62 -4.44 12.74
N GLU A 29 5.89 -5.69 12.37
CA GLU A 29 5.87 -6.13 10.98
C GLU A 29 4.44 -6.16 10.42
N ARG A 30 3.48 -6.66 11.20
CA ARG A 30 2.05 -6.54 10.88
C ARG A 30 1.66 -5.09 10.60
N ALA A 31 2.07 -4.16 11.46
CA ALA A 31 1.77 -2.74 11.27
C ALA A 31 2.36 -2.18 9.96
N ARG A 32 3.55 -2.63 9.53
CA ARG A 32 4.11 -2.27 8.22
C ARG A 32 3.25 -2.78 7.08
N TRP A 33 2.84 -4.05 7.13
CA TRP A 33 2.01 -4.66 6.08
C TRP A 33 0.69 -3.92 5.91
N LEU A 34 0.01 -3.61 7.02
CA LEU A 34 -1.27 -2.90 6.97
C LEU A 34 -1.10 -1.48 6.43
N ARG A 35 -0.05 -0.76 6.84
CA ARG A 35 0.25 0.58 6.28
C ARG A 35 0.52 0.51 4.78
N ALA A 36 1.37 -0.41 4.32
CA ALA A 36 1.62 -0.60 2.89
C ALA A 36 0.32 -0.91 2.13
N GLY A 37 -0.52 -1.81 2.67
CA GLY A 37 -1.84 -2.13 2.12
C GLY A 37 -2.75 -0.92 1.97
N TRP A 38 -2.80 -0.04 2.96
CA TRP A 38 -3.60 1.20 2.90
C TRP A 38 -3.10 2.20 1.85
N LEU A 39 -1.80 2.22 1.59
CA LEU A 39 -1.14 3.23 0.76
C LEU A 39 -0.98 2.80 -0.71
N HIS A 40 -0.92 1.49 -0.99
CA HIS A 40 -0.42 0.96 -2.28
C HIS A 40 -1.10 1.53 -3.52
N ASP A 41 -2.40 1.79 -3.41
CA ASP A 41 -3.29 2.11 -4.52
C ASP A 41 -3.86 3.54 -4.41
N ALA A 42 -3.29 4.39 -3.53
CA ALA A 42 -3.79 5.73 -3.23
C ALA A 42 -3.94 6.63 -4.46
N LEU A 43 -3.07 6.44 -5.47
CA LEU A 43 -3.09 7.19 -6.73
C LEU A 43 -3.57 6.38 -7.94
N ARG A 44 -4.14 5.19 -7.72
CA ARG A 44 -4.52 4.28 -8.81
C ARG A 44 -5.57 4.83 -9.75
N ASP A 45 -6.50 5.65 -9.23
CA ASP A 45 -7.57 6.24 -10.03
C ASP A 45 -7.21 7.65 -10.56
N ALA A 46 -5.96 8.11 -10.36
CA ALA A 46 -5.53 9.41 -10.87
C ALA A 46 -5.33 9.35 -12.41
N PRO A 47 -5.51 10.47 -13.13
CA PRO A 47 -5.27 10.53 -14.57
C PRO A 47 -3.77 10.56 -14.87
N LEU A 48 -3.11 9.40 -14.73
CA LEU A 48 -1.69 9.23 -14.99
C LEU A 48 -1.43 8.99 -16.48
N GLY A 49 -0.34 9.55 -17.00
CA GLY A 49 0.11 9.25 -18.37
C GLY A 49 0.57 7.80 -18.55
N ASP A 50 1.01 7.15 -17.47
CA ASP A 50 1.36 5.74 -17.41
C ASP A 50 0.63 5.08 -16.22
N PRO A 51 -0.25 4.09 -16.45
CA PRO A 51 -0.91 3.34 -15.38
C PRO A 51 0.06 2.66 -14.41
N LEU A 52 1.28 2.28 -14.82
CA LEU A 52 2.27 1.66 -13.93
C LEU A 52 2.94 2.66 -12.97
N ALA A 53 2.82 3.96 -13.25
CA ALA A 53 3.42 5.00 -12.40
C ALA A 53 2.71 5.17 -11.04
N HIS A 54 1.52 4.59 -10.85
CA HIS A 54 0.75 4.78 -9.61
C HIS A 54 1.48 4.27 -8.36
N GLY A 55 2.19 3.14 -8.43
CA GLY A 55 2.97 2.61 -7.31
C GLY A 55 4.08 3.58 -6.85
N PRO A 56 5.03 3.95 -7.73
CA PRO A 56 6.07 4.91 -7.39
C PRO A 56 5.55 6.28 -6.94
N LEU A 57 4.49 6.78 -7.57
CA LEU A 57 3.88 8.06 -7.19
C LEU A 57 3.17 7.96 -5.84
N ALA A 58 2.49 6.85 -5.54
CA ALA A 58 1.86 6.63 -4.24
C ALA A 58 2.90 6.56 -3.12
N ALA A 59 4.05 5.90 -3.36
CA ALA A 59 5.16 5.87 -2.42
C ALA A 59 5.75 7.28 -2.19
N ALA A 60 5.97 8.05 -3.27
CA ALA A 60 6.45 9.42 -3.16
C ALA A 60 5.48 10.30 -2.37
N ARG A 61 4.18 10.18 -2.64
CA ARG A 61 3.13 10.90 -1.92
C ARG A 61 3.10 10.53 -0.44
N ALA A 62 3.15 9.23 -0.12
CA ALA A 62 3.19 8.75 1.26
C ALA A 62 4.40 9.30 2.02
N ALA A 63 5.57 9.36 1.36
CA ALA A 63 6.77 9.95 1.96
C ALA A 63 6.61 11.44 2.25
N THR A 64 6.00 12.20 1.34
CA THR A 64 5.65 13.62 1.56
C THR A 64 4.63 13.78 2.70
N ASP A 65 3.69 12.85 2.83
CA ASP A 65 2.65 12.85 3.87
C ASP A 65 3.14 12.29 5.22
N GLY A 66 4.42 11.91 5.35
CA GLY A 66 5.08 11.57 6.62
C GLY A 66 5.38 10.09 6.87
N GLU A 67 5.20 9.21 5.87
CA GLU A 67 5.70 7.84 5.98
C GLU A 67 7.23 7.82 5.76
N HIS A 68 7.97 7.21 6.69
CA HIS A 68 9.43 7.17 6.67
C HIS A 68 10.00 5.74 6.70
N ASP A 69 9.15 4.73 6.90
CA ASP A 69 9.56 3.34 6.90
C ASP A 69 9.88 2.90 5.45
N ARG A 70 11.16 2.67 5.18
CA ARG A 70 11.61 2.25 3.83
C ARG A 70 10.93 0.97 3.36
N GLY A 71 10.67 0.02 4.26
CA GLY A 71 9.99 -1.22 3.90
C GLY A 71 8.56 -0.98 3.42
N VAL A 72 7.85 -0.05 4.08
CA VAL A 72 6.51 0.39 3.63
C VAL A 72 6.58 1.10 2.28
N LEU A 73 7.51 2.06 2.14
CA LEU A 73 7.64 2.86 0.92
C LEU A 73 8.04 2.00 -0.30
N ASP A 74 8.96 1.05 -0.12
CA ASP A 74 9.39 0.16 -1.20
C ASP A 74 8.30 -0.85 -1.57
N ALA A 75 7.59 -1.41 -0.58
CA ALA A 75 6.43 -2.27 -0.84
C ALA A 75 5.36 -1.54 -1.66
N VAL A 76 5.05 -0.29 -1.33
CA VAL A 76 4.10 0.54 -2.11
C VAL A 76 4.64 0.82 -3.51
N ARG A 77 5.92 1.20 -3.63
CA ARG A 77 6.56 1.58 -4.89
C ARG A 77 6.52 0.46 -5.93
N TYR A 78 6.82 -0.77 -5.51
CA TYR A 78 7.00 -1.90 -6.42
C TYR A 78 5.83 -2.88 -6.47
N HIS A 79 4.71 -2.60 -5.77
CA HIS A 79 3.61 -3.58 -5.63
C HIS A 79 3.01 -4.09 -6.96
N THR A 80 3.14 -3.33 -8.06
CA THR A 80 2.64 -3.74 -9.38
C THR A 80 3.66 -4.56 -10.18
N VAL A 81 4.97 -4.36 -9.93
CA VAL A 81 6.05 -4.87 -10.81
C VAL A 81 6.93 -5.94 -10.17
N GLY A 82 6.90 -6.07 -8.83
CA GLY A 82 7.73 -7.02 -8.10
C GLY A 82 9.06 -6.42 -7.63
#